data_AF-A0A453GLP0-F1
#
_entry.id   AF-A0A453GLP0-F1
#
_cell.length_a   1.000
_cell.length_b   1.000
_cell.length_c   1.000
_cell.angle_alpha   90.00
_cell.angle_beta   90.00
_cell.angle_gamma   90.00
#
_symmetry.space_group_name_H-M   'P 1'
#
loop_
_entity.id
_entity.type
_entity.pdbx_description
1 polymer ?
#
loop_
_entity_poly.entity_id
_entity_poly.type
_entity_poly.pdbx_seq_one_letter_code
_entity_poly.pdbx_strand_id
1 'polypeptide(L)'
;MGIHNKAYILGVGLLMSNYCMIGYDTSAHMTEETKNADRSGPIGIVTSVVLSNIFGWIYLVTLTSVVTDIPYLLSADNDAGGYAIAQALYTIFNQRYGSGVGGLVCLGVIAVAMFLCGVACITSNSRMGYAFSRDGAMPYSHLWHRVNKHEVPLNIVWLSVLVAFAMALTSLGSQVAFQAMVSIATLGLYISYALPIFFRVTTARKSFVRGPFHLGRYGVIIGWAAVLWVAFITVLFSLPVAYPVGKDVFNYTPVAVGGVLLLSVGSWVFHARFWFKGPIVNVDTY
;
A
#
# COMPACT_ATOMS: atom_id res chain seq x y z
N MET A 1 8.99 18.55 25.17
CA MET A 1 8.47 17.18 24.95
C MET A 1 8.64 16.86 23.49
N GLY A 2 9.18 15.69 23.16
CA GLY A 2 9.44 15.29 21.78
C GLY A 2 10.65 14.37 21.69
N ILE A 3 10.79 13.71 20.54
CA ILE A 3 11.93 12.84 20.27
C ILE A 3 13.10 13.71 19.80
N HIS A 4 14.18 13.77 20.58
CA HIS A 4 15.35 14.60 20.27
C HIS A 4 16.43 13.89 19.42
N ASN A 5 16.28 12.58 19.21
CA ASN A 5 17.26 11.80 18.43
C ASN A 5 17.06 12.03 16.93
N LYS A 6 18.04 12.70 16.29
CA LYS A 6 18.03 13.00 14.85
C LYS A 6 17.88 11.76 13.97
N ALA A 7 18.51 10.63 14.34
CA ALA A 7 18.41 9.38 13.58
C ALA A 7 17.00 8.79 13.66
N TYR A 8 16.34 8.92 14.82
CA TYR A 8 14.96 8.49 14.99
C TYR A 8 13.99 9.37 14.18
N ILE A 9 14.18 10.69 14.23
CA ILE A 9 13.37 11.65 13.45
C ILE A 9 13.51 11.36 11.95
N LEU A 10 14.74 11.12 11.48
CA LEU A 10 14.99 10.71 10.10
C LEU A 10 14.28 9.39 9.77
N GLY A 11 14.40 8.38 10.64
CA GLY A 11 13.76 7.07 10.46
C GLY A 11 12.24 7.15 10.38
N VAL A 12 11.62 7.97 11.23
CA VAL A 12 10.18 8.22 11.21
C VAL A 12 9.77 9.00 9.95
N GLY A 13 10.57 9.96 9.50
CA GLY A 13 10.32 10.70 8.27
C GLY A 13 10.29 9.81 7.02
N LEU A 14 11.08 8.73 7.00
CA LEU A 14 11.05 7.74 5.91
C LEU A 14 9.71 7.01 5.81
N LEU A 15 8.97 6.84 6.91
CA LEU A 15 7.68 6.13 6.92
C LEU A 15 6.67 6.78 5.98
N MET A 16 6.60 8.11 5.97
CA MET A 16 5.68 8.86 5.11
C MET A 16 5.95 8.61 3.62
N SER A 17 7.22 8.57 3.23
CA SER A 17 7.60 8.25 1.85
C SER A 17 7.20 6.82 1.45
N ASN A 18 7.26 5.87 2.39
CA ASN A 18 6.85 4.49 2.12
C ASN A 18 5.32 4.41 1.91
N TYR A 19 4.51 5.13 2.69
CA TYR A 19 3.06 5.18 2.47
C TYR A 19 2.66 5.63 1.06
N CYS A 20 3.38 6.61 0.50
CA CYS A 20 3.09 7.14 -0.82
C CYS A 20 3.52 6.21 -1.98
N MET A 21 4.32 5.18 -1.70
CA MET A 21 4.95 4.33 -2.71
C MET A 21 4.37 2.90 -2.73
N ILE A 22 3.06 2.77 -2.61
CA ILE A 22 2.35 1.46 -2.61
C ILE A 22 1.53 1.32 -3.90
N GLY A 23 1.29 0.09 -4.33
CA GLY A 23 0.39 -0.21 -5.46
C GLY A 23 1.04 -0.16 -6.85
N TYR A 24 2.37 -0.01 -6.91
CA TYR A 24 3.12 -0.08 -8.17
C TYR A 24 3.00 -1.45 -8.86
N ASP A 25 2.68 -2.51 -8.11
CA ASP A 25 2.45 -3.87 -8.60
C ASP A 25 1.06 -4.07 -9.23
N THR A 26 0.19 -3.06 -9.21
CA THR A 26 -1.14 -3.12 -9.85
C THR A 26 -1.04 -3.49 -11.34
N SER A 27 0.03 -3.07 -12.01
CA SER A 27 0.32 -3.47 -13.39
C SER A 27 0.50 -4.99 -13.55
N ALA A 28 0.92 -5.70 -12.51
CA ALA A 28 1.03 -7.16 -12.50
C ALA A 28 -0.34 -7.85 -12.29
N HIS A 29 -1.26 -7.24 -11.55
CA HIS A 29 -2.61 -7.80 -11.32
C HIS A 29 -3.53 -7.71 -12.55
N MET A 30 -3.18 -6.86 -13.51
CA MET A 30 -3.92 -6.67 -14.77
C MET A 30 -3.19 -7.26 -15.99
N THR A 31 -2.27 -8.21 -15.77
CA THR A 31 -1.50 -8.81 -16.87
C THR A 31 -2.37 -9.57 -17.86
N GLU A 32 -3.47 -10.17 -17.41
CA GLU A 32 -4.41 -10.91 -18.28
C GLU A 32 -5.05 -10.01 -19.36
N GLU A 33 -5.14 -8.70 -19.12
CA GLU A 33 -5.69 -7.71 -20.07
C GLU A 33 -4.62 -6.85 -20.74
N THR A 34 -3.35 -7.03 -20.36
CA THR A 34 -2.26 -6.19 -20.84
C THR A 34 -1.64 -6.79 -22.10
N LYS A 35 -1.60 -6.01 -23.19
CA LYS A 35 -0.87 -6.39 -24.40
C LYS A 35 0.63 -6.46 -24.11
N ASN A 36 1.27 -7.57 -24.51
CA ASN A 36 2.68 -7.86 -24.23
C ASN A 36 3.01 -7.77 -22.73
N ALA A 37 2.20 -8.43 -21.89
CA ALA A 37 2.28 -8.37 -20.43
C ALA A 37 3.67 -8.73 -19.85
N ASP A 38 4.38 -9.63 -20.53
CA ASP A 38 5.74 -10.08 -20.22
C ASP A 38 6.79 -8.96 -20.22
N ARG A 39 6.59 -7.91 -21.03
CA ARG A 39 7.46 -6.73 -21.10
C ARG A 39 6.80 -5.47 -20.56
N SER A 40 5.53 -5.25 -20.88
CA SER A 40 4.76 -4.07 -20.46
C SER A 40 4.55 -4.02 -18.95
N GLY A 41 4.31 -5.17 -18.30
CA GLY A 41 4.10 -5.25 -16.85
C GLY A 41 5.32 -4.76 -16.06
N PRO A 42 6.52 -5.36 -16.24
CA PRO A 42 7.72 -4.93 -15.56
C PRO A 42 8.13 -3.48 -15.86
N ILE A 43 7.97 -3.02 -17.11
CA ILE A 43 8.24 -1.63 -17.47
C ILE A 43 7.27 -0.69 -16.76
N GLY A 44 5.98 -1.01 -16.70
CA GLY A 44 4.97 -0.21 -16.00
C GLY A 44 5.27 -0.05 -14.50
N ILE A 45 5.74 -1.12 -13.85
CA ILE A 45 6.17 -1.06 -12.45
C ILE A 45 7.35 -0.09 -12.29
N VAL A 46 8.38 -0.20 -13.14
CA VAL A 46 9.57 0.65 -13.03
C VAL A 46 9.24 2.11 -13.35
N THR A 47 8.48 2.37 -14.42
CA THR A 47 8.15 3.74 -14.84
C THR A 47 7.24 4.43 -13.84
N SER A 48 6.26 3.72 -13.27
CA SER A 48 5.39 4.30 -12.22
C SER A 48 6.21 4.70 -11.00
N VAL A 49 7.11 3.82 -10.51
CA VAL A 49 7.98 4.14 -9.37
C VAL A 49 8.88 5.33 -9.67
N VAL A 50 9.52 5.38 -10.85
CA VAL A 50 10.42 6.49 -11.23
C VAL A 50 9.66 7.81 -11.33
N LEU A 51 8.51 7.84 -12.02
CA LEU A 51 7.71 9.05 -12.16
C LEU A 51 7.17 9.52 -10.81
N SER A 52 6.65 8.62 -9.98
CA SER A 52 6.19 8.96 -8.63
C SER A 52 7.30 9.54 -7.76
N ASN A 53 8.54 9.04 -7.88
CA ASN A 53 9.68 9.62 -7.17
C ASN A 53 10.01 11.04 -7.65
N ILE A 54 10.04 11.27 -8.96
CA ILE A 54 10.39 12.59 -9.53
C ILE A 54 9.32 13.63 -9.14
N PHE A 55 8.05 13.35 -9.41
CA PHE A 55 6.97 14.29 -9.11
C PHE A 55 6.75 14.43 -7.60
N GLY A 56 6.87 13.34 -6.83
CA GLY A 56 6.80 13.38 -5.37
C GLY A 56 7.91 14.24 -4.77
N TRP A 57 9.13 14.14 -5.29
CA TRP A 57 10.26 14.97 -4.85
C TRP A 57 10.03 16.46 -5.16
N ILE A 58 9.60 16.79 -6.39
CA ILE A 58 9.26 18.18 -6.77
C ILE A 58 8.17 18.74 -5.84
N TYR A 59 7.12 17.95 -5.59
CA TYR A 59 6.02 18.33 -4.71
C TYR A 59 6.51 18.60 -3.28
N LEU A 60 7.29 17.69 -2.70
CA LEU A 60 7.81 17.83 -1.34
C LEU A 60 8.76 19.02 -1.19
N VAL A 61 9.67 19.25 -2.13
CA VAL A 61 10.58 20.40 -2.13
C VAL A 61 9.79 21.71 -2.23
N THR A 62 8.80 21.76 -3.12
CA THR A 62 7.95 22.96 -3.27
C THR A 62 7.15 23.22 -2.01
N LEU A 63 6.50 22.20 -1.45
CA LEU A 63 5.68 22.34 -0.24
C LEU A 63 6.53 22.79 0.96
N THR A 64 7.67 22.13 1.20
CA THR A 64 8.56 22.47 2.32
C THR A 64 9.21 23.84 2.20
N SER A 65 9.42 24.35 0.99
CA SER A 65 9.97 25.70 0.77
C SER A 65 8.95 26.81 1.06
N VAL A 66 7.65 26.50 1.01
CA VAL A 66 6.57 27.49 1.15
C VAL A 66 5.89 27.42 2.52
N VAL A 67 5.96 26.27 3.21
CA VAL A 67 5.50 26.12 4.58
C VAL A 67 6.38 26.94 5.53
N THR A 68 5.81 28.00 6.11
CA THR A 68 6.52 28.94 7.00
C THR A 68 6.19 28.74 8.48
N ASP A 69 4.98 28.29 8.82
CA ASP A 69 4.51 28.15 10.21
C ASP A 69 3.95 26.75 10.48
N ILE A 70 4.83 25.83 10.89
CA ILE A 70 4.47 24.45 11.22
C ILE A 70 3.50 24.36 12.42
N PRO A 71 3.71 25.11 13.53
CA PRO A 71 2.76 25.15 14.64
C PRO A 71 1.34 25.53 14.21
N TYR A 72 1.19 26.53 13.34
CA TYR A 72 -0.13 26.92 12.82
C TYR A 72 -0.75 25.87 11.92
N LEU A 73 0.03 25.20 11.06
CA LEU A 73 -0.50 24.16 10.15
C LEU A 73 -1.02 22.93 10.89
N LEU A 74 -0.44 22.61 12.04
CA LEU A 74 -0.81 21.46 12.87
C LEU A 74 -1.85 21.79 13.94
N SER A 75 -2.23 23.06 14.12
CA SER A 75 -3.21 23.44 15.14
C SER A 75 -4.60 22.96 14.77
N ALA A 76 -5.31 22.36 15.72
CA ALA A 76 -6.70 21.93 15.52
C ALA A 76 -7.66 23.13 15.39
N ASP A 77 -7.24 24.31 15.83
CA ASP A 77 -8.02 25.55 15.81
C ASP A 77 -7.92 26.31 14.48
N ASN A 78 -7.14 25.82 13.51
CA ASN A 78 -7.05 26.43 12.18
C ASN A 78 -8.27 26.07 11.30
N ASP A 79 -8.43 26.80 10.19
CA ASP A 79 -9.56 26.63 9.27
C ASP A 79 -9.69 25.20 8.69
N ALA A 80 -8.56 24.47 8.63
CA ALA A 80 -8.51 23.09 8.17
C ALA A 80 -8.45 22.07 9.32
N GLY A 81 -8.75 22.44 10.56
CA GLY A 81 -8.81 21.51 11.71
C GLY A 81 -7.54 20.68 11.94
N GLY A 82 -6.35 21.22 11.63
CA GLY A 82 -5.07 20.53 11.77
C GLY A 82 -4.65 19.69 10.55
N TYR A 83 -5.40 19.71 9.44
CA TYR A 83 -4.97 19.10 8.18
C TYR A 83 -3.92 19.98 7.48
N ALA A 84 -2.65 19.74 7.81
CA ALA A 84 -1.52 20.57 7.39
C ALA A 84 -1.44 20.86 5.88
N ILE A 85 -1.70 19.87 5.01
CA ILE A 85 -1.63 20.07 3.55
C ILE A 85 -2.78 20.97 3.07
N ALA A 86 -3.98 20.80 3.63
CA ALA A 86 -5.14 21.61 3.28
C ALA A 86 -4.95 23.06 3.71
N GLN A 87 -4.47 23.27 4.94
CA GLN A 87 -4.16 24.61 5.44
C GLN A 87 -3.02 25.27 4.66
N ALA A 88 -1.99 24.50 4.30
CA ALA A 88 -0.86 25.02 3.51
C ALA A 88 -1.34 25.49 2.13
N LEU A 89 -2.10 24.66 1.40
CA LEU A 89 -2.63 25.06 0.10
C LEU A 89 -3.54 26.29 0.19
N TYR A 90 -4.44 26.33 1.19
CA TYR A 90 -5.29 27.49 1.41
C TYR A 90 -4.48 28.76 1.67
N THR A 91 -3.51 28.70 2.58
CA THR A 91 -2.67 29.83 2.99
C THR A 91 -1.83 30.36 1.82
N ILE A 92 -1.28 29.47 0.99
CA ILE A 92 -0.47 29.84 -0.17
C ILE A 92 -1.28 30.65 -1.19
N PHE A 93 -2.46 30.15 -1.54
CA PHE A 93 -3.33 30.84 -2.48
C PHE A 93 -3.86 32.14 -1.89
N ASN A 94 -4.19 32.16 -0.61
CA ASN A 94 -4.64 33.36 0.08
C ASN A 94 -3.55 34.45 0.12
N GLN A 95 -2.30 34.09 0.45
CA GLN A 95 -1.19 35.04 0.46
C GLN A 95 -0.87 35.59 -0.94
N ARG A 96 -0.94 34.75 -1.98
CA ARG A 96 -0.52 35.14 -3.33
C ARG A 96 -1.61 35.90 -4.11
N TYR A 97 -2.86 35.48 -3.95
CA TYR A 97 -3.99 35.94 -4.76
C TYR A 97 -5.09 36.65 -3.94
N GLY A 98 -4.94 36.76 -2.62
CA GLY A 98 -5.95 37.35 -1.74
C GLY A 98 -7.21 36.49 -1.55
N SER A 99 -7.20 35.25 -2.05
CA SER A 99 -8.31 34.30 -1.94
C SER A 99 -7.80 32.86 -1.88
N GLY A 100 -8.31 32.08 -0.93
CA GLY A 100 -7.99 30.66 -0.78
C GLY A 100 -8.73 29.71 -1.73
N VAL A 101 -9.58 30.23 -2.64
CA VAL A 101 -10.41 29.43 -3.57
C VAL A 101 -9.56 28.48 -4.42
N GLY A 102 -8.39 28.94 -4.90
CA GLY A 102 -7.49 28.08 -5.69
C GLY A 102 -6.96 26.89 -4.89
N GLY A 103 -6.72 27.07 -3.59
CA GLY A 103 -6.34 25.97 -2.68
C GLY A 103 -7.46 24.94 -2.54
N LEU A 104 -8.72 25.40 -2.41
CA LEU A 104 -9.89 24.51 -2.39
C LEU A 104 -10.05 23.71 -3.70
N VAL A 105 -9.85 24.35 -4.86
CA VAL A 105 -9.91 23.65 -6.15
C VAL A 105 -8.83 22.56 -6.24
N CYS A 106 -7.60 22.85 -5.80
CA CYS A 106 -6.54 21.85 -5.73
C CYS A 106 -6.91 20.66 -4.83
N LEU A 107 -7.53 20.93 -3.67
CA LEU A 107 -8.03 19.88 -2.78
C LEU A 107 -9.14 19.05 -3.43
N GLY A 108 -10.02 19.67 -4.22
CA GLY A 108 -11.02 18.96 -5.01
C GLY A 108 -10.41 18.00 -6.03
N VAL A 109 -9.35 18.42 -6.72
CA VAL A 109 -8.61 17.54 -7.65
C VAL A 109 -7.98 16.36 -6.91
N ILE A 110 -7.39 16.59 -5.74
CA ILE A 110 -6.82 15.53 -4.89
C ILE A 110 -7.92 14.55 -4.45
N ALA A 111 -9.10 15.05 -4.05
CA ALA A 111 -10.23 14.20 -3.65
C ALA A 111 -10.71 13.29 -4.80
N VAL A 112 -10.82 13.83 -6.02
CA VAL A 112 -11.17 13.03 -7.21
C VAL A 112 -10.09 12.00 -7.52
N ALA A 113 -8.81 12.37 -7.45
CA ALA A 113 -7.70 11.44 -7.65
C ALA A 113 -7.71 10.28 -6.64
N MET A 114 -7.99 10.58 -5.36
CA MET A 114 -8.13 9.56 -4.31
C MET A 114 -9.32 8.63 -4.55
N PHE A 115 -10.44 9.17 -5.03
CA PHE A 115 -11.61 8.36 -5.41
C PHE A 115 -11.26 7.39 -6.56
N LEU A 116 -10.61 7.88 -7.62
CA LEU A 116 -10.17 7.05 -8.75
C LEU A 116 -9.17 5.96 -8.30
N CYS A 117 -8.25 6.30 -7.40
CA CYS A 117 -7.34 5.33 -6.78
C CYS A 117 -8.11 4.22 -6.06
N GLY A 118 -9.11 4.58 -5.24
CA GLY A 118 -9.96 3.60 -4.55
C GLY A 118 -10.69 2.65 -5.51
N VAL A 119 -11.25 3.19 -6.60
CA VAL A 119 -11.89 2.37 -7.65
C VAL A 119 -10.89 1.40 -8.30
N ALA A 120 -9.67 1.86 -8.58
CA ALA A 120 -8.61 1.02 -9.13
C ALA A 120 -8.19 -0.10 -8.15
N CYS A 121 -8.07 0.21 -6.86
CA CYS A 121 -7.77 -0.77 -5.82
C CYS A 121 -8.85 -1.85 -5.71
N ILE A 122 -10.13 -1.47 -5.73
CA ILE A 122 -11.25 -2.43 -5.70
C ILE A 122 -11.21 -3.32 -6.95
N THR A 123 -10.94 -2.74 -8.11
CA THR A 123 -10.82 -3.49 -9.37
C THR A 123 -9.70 -4.52 -9.29
N SER A 124 -8.51 -4.11 -8.85
CA SER A 124 -7.36 -5.01 -8.65
C SER A 124 -7.66 -6.13 -7.64
N ASN A 125 -8.23 -5.77 -6.48
CA ASN A 125 -8.57 -6.75 -5.45
C ASN A 125 -9.60 -7.78 -5.92
N SER A 126 -10.57 -7.36 -6.73
CA SER A 126 -11.61 -8.25 -7.25
C SER A 126 -11.04 -9.33 -8.18
N ARG A 127 -10.04 -8.99 -9.01
CA ARG A 127 -9.35 -9.92 -9.90
C ARG A 127 -8.50 -10.92 -9.13
N MET A 128 -7.72 -10.43 -8.17
CA MET A 128 -6.90 -11.28 -7.32
C MET A 128 -7.77 -12.24 -6.50
N GLY A 129 -8.85 -11.74 -5.90
CA GLY A 129 -9.82 -12.57 -5.19
C GLY A 129 -10.46 -13.62 -6.10
N TYR A 130 -10.79 -13.26 -7.33
CA TYR A 130 -11.35 -14.21 -8.30
C TYR A 130 -10.36 -15.34 -8.61
N ALA A 131 -9.11 -15.01 -8.92
CA ALA A 131 -8.06 -16.00 -9.14
C ALA A 131 -7.88 -16.94 -7.92
N PHE A 132 -7.86 -16.40 -6.70
CA PHE A 132 -7.82 -17.22 -5.49
C PHE A 132 -9.06 -18.10 -5.29
N SER A 133 -10.25 -17.59 -5.63
CA SER A 133 -11.48 -18.39 -5.57
C SER A 133 -11.50 -19.52 -6.61
N ARG A 134 -10.96 -19.27 -7.81
CA ARG A 134 -10.79 -20.28 -8.87
C ARG A 134 -9.86 -21.40 -8.43
N ASP A 135 -8.78 -21.06 -7.73
CA ASP A 135 -7.81 -22.03 -7.20
C ASP A 135 -8.30 -22.70 -5.90
N GLY A 136 -9.56 -22.46 -5.50
CA GLY A 136 -10.17 -23.04 -4.30
C GLY A 136 -9.61 -22.49 -2.97
N ALA A 137 -8.78 -21.45 -3.01
CA ALA A 137 -8.06 -20.93 -1.84
C ALA A 137 -8.96 -20.17 -0.83
N MET A 138 -10.14 -19.73 -1.25
CA MET A 138 -11.09 -19.00 -0.39
C MET A 138 -12.17 -19.92 0.22
N PRO A 139 -12.58 -19.69 1.49
CA PRO A 139 -13.70 -20.39 2.09
C PRO A 139 -14.97 -20.09 1.30
N TYR A 140 -15.78 -21.11 0.98
CA TYR A 140 -16.93 -20.99 0.08
C TYR A 140 -16.57 -20.49 -1.34
N SER A 141 -15.41 -20.90 -1.87
CA SER A 141 -14.90 -20.57 -3.22
C SER A 141 -15.94 -20.56 -4.34
N HIS A 142 -16.91 -21.50 -4.32
CA HIS A 142 -18.00 -21.59 -5.29
C HIS A 142 -18.91 -20.34 -5.34
N LEU A 143 -19.08 -19.61 -4.24
CA LEU A 143 -19.86 -18.36 -4.20
C LEU A 143 -19.09 -17.21 -4.84
N TRP A 144 -17.77 -17.17 -4.62
CA TRP A 144 -16.89 -16.07 -5.04
C TRP A 144 -16.43 -16.20 -6.49
N HIS A 145 -16.34 -17.42 -7.00
CA HIS A 145 -15.95 -17.71 -8.39
C HIS A 145 -17.03 -17.31 -9.42
N ARG A 146 -18.25 -16.97 -9.00
CA ARG A 146 -19.30 -16.56 -9.95
C ARG A 146 -18.99 -15.20 -10.57
N VAL A 147 -18.76 -15.19 -11.87
CA VAL A 147 -18.65 -13.98 -12.70
C VAL A 147 -19.98 -13.65 -13.36
N ASN A 148 -20.25 -12.34 -13.55
CA ASN A 148 -21.42 -11.87 -14.29
C ASN A 148 -21.18 -11.96 -15.81
N LYS A 149 -22.20 -11.63 -16.62
CA LYS A 149 -22.15 -11.57 -18.09
C LYS A 149 -21.02 -10.70 -18.68
N HIS A 150 -20.51 -9.75 -17.90
CA HIS A 150 -19.38 -8.88 -18.26
C HIS A 150 -18.04 -9.38 -17.70
N GLU A 151 -17.95 -10.63 -17.28
CA GLU A 151 -16.74 -11.27 -16.71
C GLU A 151 -16.23 -10.61 -15.41
N VAL A 152 -17.07 -9.80 -14.76
CA VAL A 152 -16.76 -9.15 -13.48
C VAL A 152 -17.23 -10.00 -12.29
N PRO A 153 -16.36 -10.31 -11.30
CA PRO A 153 -16.72 -11.05 -10.09
C PRO A 153 -17.42 -10.14 -9.06
N LEU A 154 -18.70 -9.81 -9.30
CA LEU A 154 -19.46 -8.86 -8.48
C LEU A 154 -19.51 -9.19 -6.99
N ASN A 155 -19.58 -10.49 -6.63
CA ASN A 155 -19.62 -10.91 -5.23
C ASN A 155 -18.33 -10.52 -4.48
N ILE A 156 -17.19 -10.60 -5.15
CA ILE A 156 -15.88 -10.24 -4.58
C ILE A 156 -15.75 -8.72 -4.49
N VAL A 157 -16.29 -7.97 -5.46
CA VAL A 157 -16.36 -6.51 -5.40
C VAL A 157 -17.14 -6.07 -4.15
N TRP A 158 -18.35 -6.60 -3.93
CA TRP A 158 -19.16 -6.25 -2.77
C TRP A 158 -18.52 -6.67 -1.45
N LEU A 159 -17.87 -7.84 -1.39
CA LEU A 159 -17.08 -8.24 -0.23
C LEU A 159 -15.97 -7.22 0.07
N SER A 160 -15.24 -6.79 -0.96
CA SER A 160 -14.16 -5.80 -0.83
C SER A 160 -14.68 -4.46 -0.32
N VAL A 161 -15.81 -3.99 -0.86
CA VAL A 161 -16.48 -2.75 -0.42
C VAL A 161 -16.96 -2.84 1.01
N LEU A 162 -17.58 -3.96 1.40
CA LEU A 162 -18.09 -4.16 2.76
C LEU A 162 -16.96 -4.21 3.79
N VAL A 163 -15.87 -4.92 3.49
CA VAL A 163 -14.68 -4.95 4.36
C VAL A 163 -14.04 -3.57 4.45
N ALA A 164 -13.88 -2.86 3.33
CA ALA A 164 -13.34 -1.51 3.32
C ALA A 164 -14.23 -0.53 4.11
N PHE A 165 -15.55 -0.66 4.01
CA PHE A 165 -16.52 0.15 4.77
C PHE A 165 -16.45 -0.14 6.27
N ALA A 166 -16.39 -1.42 6.66
CA ALA A 166 -16.23 -1.81 8.06
C ALA A 166 -14.91 -1.28 8.65
N MET A 167 -13.83 -1.32 7.85
CA MET A 167 -12.55 -0.72 8.24
C MET A 167 -12.66 0.81 8.36
N ALA A 168 -13.32 1.48 7.42
CA ALA A 168 -13.53 2.92 7.48
C ALA A 168 -14.34 3.35 8.72
N LEU A 169 -15.29 2.53 9.17
CA LEU A 169 -16.13 2.83 10.33
C LEU A 169 -15.32 2.98 11.63
N THR A 170 -14.15 2.35 11.72
CA THR A 170 -13.25 2.52 12.88
C THR A 170 -12.79 3.97 13.08
N SER A 171 -12.76 4.76 12.01
CA SER A 171 -12.41 6.19 12.07
C SER A 171 -13.42 7.02 12.89
N LEU A 172 -14.69 6.60 12.98
CA LEU A 172 -15.69 7.29 13.80
C LEU A 172 -15.45 7.10 15.30
N GLY A 173 -14.86 5.98 15.70
CA GLY A 173 -14.63 5.66 17.11
C GLY A 173 -13.28 6.12 17.63
N SER A 174 -12.21 5.91 16.85
CA SER A 174 -10.85 6.28 17.26
C SER A 174 -9.93 6.49 16.07
N GLN A 175 -9.35 7.69 16.00
CA GLN A 175 -8.33 8.02 14.99
C GLN A 175 -7.06 7.17 15.16
N VAL A 176 -6.75 6.74 16.39
CA VAL A 176 -5.64 5.83 16.69
C VAL A 176 -5.88 4.46 16.07
N ALA A 177 -7.10 3.92 16.21
CA ALA A 177 -7.46 2.64 15.62
C ALA A 177 -7.38 2.68 14.08
N PHE A 178 -7.87 3.76 13.47
CA PHE A 178 -7.79 3.95 12.03
C PHE A 178 -6.33 4.02 11.53
N GLN A 179 -5.48 4.82 12.19
CA GLN A 179 -4.05 4.93 11.83
C GLN A 179 -3.29 3.61 12.03
N ALA A 180 -3.65 2.84 13.06
CA ALA A 180 -3.09 1.50 13.26
C ALA A 180 -3.48 0.56 12.11
N MET A 181 -4.74 0.56 11.67
CA MET A 181 -5.17 -0.27 10.53
C MET A 181 -4.49 0.11 9.22
N VAL A 182 -4.32 1.41 8.95
CA VAL A 182 -3.59 1.89 7.77
C VAL A 182 -2.13 1.40 7.80
N SER A 183 -1.49 1.46 8.98
CA SER A 183 -0.13 0.94 9.18
C SER A 183 -0.02 -0.56 8.92
N ILE A 184 -0.99 -1.33 9.41
CA ILE A 184 -1.05 -2.78 9.21
C ILE A 184 -1.26 -3.12 7.73
N ALA A 185 -2.15 -2.41 7.03
CA ALA A 185 -2.40 -2.61 5.61
C ALA A 185 -1.14 -2.34 4.77
N THR A 186 -0.44 -1.24 5.08
CA THR A 186 0.82 -0.88 4.41
C THR A 186 1.91 -1.92 4.65
N LEU A 187 2.12 -2.35 5.89
CA LEU A 187 3.09 -3.40 6.17
C LEU A 187 2.72 -4.74 5.55
N GLY A 188 1.43 -5.11 5.59
CA GLY A 188 0.95 -6.32 4.96
C GLY A 188 1.28 -6.37 3.48
N LEU A 189 1.08 -5.25 2.76
CA LEU A 189 1.46 -5.12 1.35
C LEU A 189 2.98 -5.23 1.15
N TYR A 190 3.79 -4.54 1.95
CA TYR A 190 5.25 -4.64 1.82
C TYR A 190 5.79 -6.05 2.11
N ILE A 191 5.27 -6.72 3.12
CA ILE A 191 5.63 -8.12 3.43
C ILE A 191 5.19 -9.03 2.28
N SER A 192 3.99 -8.82 1.73
CA SER A 192 3.51 -9.53 0.54
C SER A 192 4.43 -9.36 -0.66
N TYR A 193 5.00 -8.16 -0.87
CA TYR A 193 5.99 -7.92 -1.91
C TYR A 193 7.35 -8.60 -1.62
N ALA A 194 7.78 -8.64 -0.36
CA ALA A 194 9.05 -9.23 0.03
C ALA A 194 9.06 -10.77 -0.07
N LEU A 195 7.95 -11.44 0.22
CA LEU A 195 7.85 -12.89 0.20
C LEU A 195 8.25 -13.55 -1.14
N PRO A 196 7.67 -13.18 -2.29
CA PRO A 196 8.07 -13.77 -3.58
C PRO A 196 9.51 -13.41 -3.95
N ILE A 197 9.99 -12.22 -3.58
CA ILE A 197 11.40 -11.82 -3.79
C ILE A 197 12.32 -12.71 -2.94
N PHE A 198 11.97 -12.95 -1.68
CA PHE A 198 12.71 -13.81 -0.77
C PHE A 198 12.80 -15.24 -1.28
N PHE A 199 11.67 -15.83 -1.70
CA PHE A 199 11.66 -17.19 -2.27
C PHE A 199 12.43 -17.27 -3.59
N ARG A 200 12.41 -16.20 -4.41
CA ARG A 200 13.21 -16.12 -5.63
C ARG A 200 14.71 -16.13 -5.36
N VAL A 201 15.19 -15.44 -4.32
CA VAL A 201 16.63 -15.38 -4.00
C VAL A 201 17.13 -16.59 -3.21
N THR A 202 16.23 -17.32 -2.53
CA THR A 202 16.54 -18.50 -1.72
C THR A 202 16.22 -19.81 -2.46
N THR A 203 14.97 -20.28 -2.38
CA THR A 203 14.52 -21.61 -2.80
C THR A 203 14.47 -21.76 -4.32
N ALA A 204 13.92 -20.78 -5.03
CA ALA A 204 13.71 -20.85 -6.47
C ALA A 204 14.91 -20.34 -7.29
N ARG A 205 16.05 -20.04 -6.65
CA ARG A 205 17.22 -19.44 -7.31
C ARG A 205 17.72 -20.25 -8.50
N LYS A 206 17.63 -21.58 -8.43
CA LYS A 206 18.10 -22.51 -9.47
C LYS A 206 17.01 -22.93 -10.45
N SER A 207 15.74 -22.84 -10.08
CA SER A 207 14.59 -23.27 -10.91
C SER A 207 13.91 -22.12 -11.65
N PHE A 208 14.23 -20.87 -11.32
CA PHE A 208 13.59 -19.70 -11.92
C PHE A 208 13.99 -19.50 -13.39
N VAL A 209 13.00 -19.60 -14.29
CA VAL A 209 13.17 -19.27 -15.71
C VAL A 209 13.08 -17.75 -15.90
N ARG A 210 14.04 -17.18 -16.64
CA ARG A 210 14.12 -15.73 -16.86
C ARG A 210 13.09 -15.32 -17.92
N GLY A 211 12.28 -14.30 -17.59
CA GLY A 211 11.44 -13.61 -18.57
C GLY A 211 12.24 -12.64 -19.45
N PRO A 212 11.59 -12.04 -20.47
CA PRO A 212 12.22 -11.12 -21.43
C PRO A 212 12.73 -9.83 -20.77
N PHE A 213 12.11 -9.41 -19.66
CA PHE A 213 12.67 -8.38 -18.78
C PHE A 213 13.44 -9.03 -17.63
N HIS A 214 14.76 -8.79 -17.56
CA HIS A 214 15.58 -9.32 -16.48
C HIS A 214 16.69 -8.35 -16.03
N LEU A 215 16.98 -8.37 -14.73
CA LEU A 215 18.08 -7.63 -14.11
C LEU A 215 19.44 -8.38 -14.20
N GLY A 216 19.45 -9.54 -14.88
CA GLY A 216 20.65 -10.37 -15.04
C GLY A 216 21.26 -10.76 -13.68
N ARG A 217 22.57 -10.55 -13.54
CA ARG A 217 23.34 -10.88 -12.32
C ARG A 217 22.96 -10.03 -11.11
N TYR A 218 22.44 -8.82 -11.33
CA TYR A 218 22.06 -7.90 -10.25
C TYR A 218 20.75 -8.28 -9.57
N GLY A 219 19.94 -9.16 -10.18
CA GLY A 219 18.64 -9.56 -9.61
C GLY A 219 18.73 -10.19 -8.23
N VAL A 220 19.81 -10.92 -7.92
CA VAL A 220 20.01 -11.52 -6.58
C VAL A 220 20.40 -10.47 -5.54
N ILE A 221 21.29 -9.54 -5.90
CA ILE A 221 21.75 -8.47 -5.00
C ILE A 221 20.59 -7.52 -4.68
N ILE A 222 19.88 -7.07 -5.72
CA ILE A 222 18.70 -6.20 -5.58
C ILE A 222 17.60 -6.93 -4.79
N GLY A 223 17.42 -8.23 -5.00
CA GLY A 223 16.45 -9.03 -4.25
C GLY A 223 16.76 -9.07 -2.74
N TRP A 224 18.01 -9.32 -2.35
CA TRP A 224 18.41 -9.27 -0.94
C TRP A 224 18.28 -7.86 -0.35
N ALA A 225 18.67 -6.83 -1.10
CA ALA A 225 18.52 -5.44 -0.67
C ALA A 225 17.03 -5.10 -0.42
N ALA A 226 16.12 -5.55 -1.29
CA ALA A 226 14.68 -5.35 -1.13
C ALA A 226 14.12 -6.06 0.11
N VAL A 227 14.51 -7.32 0.35
CA VAL A 227 14.07 -8.08 1.54
C VAL A 227 14.58 -7.43 2.83
N LEU A 228 15.86 -7.04 2.88
CA LEU A 228 16.44 -6.36 4.04
C LEU A 228 15.80 -4.99 4.27
N TRP A 229 15.49 -4.26 3.19
CA TRP A 229 14.77 -2.99 3.28
C TRP A 229 13.36 -3.17 3.86
N VAL A 230 12.61 -4.18 3.40
CA VAL A 230 11.27 -4.47 3.94
C VAL A 230 11.34 -4.88 5.42
N ALA A 231 12.35 -5.67 5.80
CA ALA A 231 12.57 -6.01 7.21
C ALA A 231 12.88 -4.76 8.04
N PHE A 232 13.72 -3.86 7.54
CA PHE A 232 14.06 -2.59 8.18
C PHE A 232 12.82 -1.68 8.37
N ILE A 233 12.03 -1.46 7.32
CA ILE A 233 10.81 -0.63 7.44
C ILE A 233 9.78 -1.29 8.37
N THR A 234 9.68 -2.62 8.40
CA THR A 234 8.78 -3.32 9.33
C THR A 234 9.14 -3.03 10.79
N VAL A 235 10.43 -2.98 11.11
CA VAL A 235 10.91 -2.54 12.42
C VAL A 235 10.60 -1.06 12.65
N LEU A 236 10.84 -0.19 11.67
CA LEU A 236 10.54 1.25 11.83
C LEU A 236 9.05 1.52 12.06
N PHE A 237 8.17 0.86 11.31
CA PHE A 237 6.72 0.93 11.49
C PHE A 237 6.25 0.32 12.82
N SER A 238 7.10 -0.45 13.49
CA SER A 238 6.84 -1.00 14.81
C SER A 238 7.21 -0.03 15.95
N LEU A 239 7.95 1.05 15.64
CA LEU A 239 8.37 2.04 16.62
C LEU A 239 7.29 3.13 16.84
N PRO A 240 7.21 3.72 18.05
CA PRO A 240 6.21 4.75 18.37
C PRO A 240 6.49 6.09 17.69
N VAL A 241 5.49 6.68 17.04
CA VAL A 241 5.68 7.88 16.20
C VAL A 241 5.66 9.19 17.01
N ALA A 242 5.19 9.16 18.26
CA ALA A 242 5.11 10.33 19.14
C ALA A 242 5.44 9.97 20.61
N TYR A 243 5.89 10.99 21.37
CA TYR A 243 6.31 10.84 22.77
C TYR A 243 5.74 11.98 23.63
N PRO A 244 5.24 11.72 24.85
CA PRO A 244 5.28 10.45 25.60
C PRO A 244 4.30 9.39 25.08
N VAL A 245 4.70 8.11 25.17
CA VAL A 245 3.89 6.96 24.72
C VAL A 245 2.79 6.68 25.75
N GLY A 246 1.63 7.30 25.57
CA GLY A 246 0.40 6.97 26.29
C GLY A 246 -0.36 5.80 25.66
N LYS A 247 -1.45 5.34 26.29
CA LYS A 247 -2.36 4.32 25.73
C LYS A 247 -2.93 4.73 24.36
N ASP A 248 -3.11 6.03 24.17
CA ASP A 248 -3.65 6.64 22.95
C ASP A 248 -2.57 6.89 21.87
N VAL A 249 -1.30 6.63 22.17
CA VAL A 249 -0.15 6.88 21.27
C VAL A 249 0.65 5.60 21.00
N PHE A 250 0.25 4.48 21.62
CA PHE A 250 0.92 3.19 21.42
C PHE A 250 0.72 2.69 19.99
N ASN A 251 1.82 2.31 19.36
CA ASN A 251 1.78 1.75 18.02
C ASN A 251 1.43 0.25 18.09
N TYR A 252 0.17 -0.10 17.83
CA TYR A 252 -0.34 -1.48 17.84
C TYR A 252 0.07 -2.31 16.61
N THR A 253 0.77 -1.70 15.65
CA THR A 253 1.21 -2.35 14.41
C THR A 253 1.97 -3.68 14.62
N PRO A 254 2.93 -3.82 15.56
CA PRO A 254 3.68 -5.06 15.73
C PRO A 254 2.79 -6.22 16.18
N VAL A 255 1.83 -5.93 17.08
CA VAL A 255 0.89 -6.92 17.61
C VAL A 255 -0.02 -7.43 16.51
N ALA A 256 -0.52 -6.52 15.67
CA ALA A 256 -1.38 -6.89 14.56
C ALA A 256 -0.65 -7.61 13.44
N VAL A 257 0.55 -7.18 13.07
CA VAL A 257 1.39 -7.89 12.08
C VAL A 257 1.74 -9.29 12.57
N GLY A 258 2.16 -9.41 13.84
CA GLY A 258 2.40 -10.71 14.48
C GLY A 258 1.15 -11.59 14.47
N GLY A 259 -0.01 -11.03 14.79
CA GLY A 259 -1.30 -11.72 14.74
C GLY A 259 -1.65 -12.23 13.35
N VAL A 260 -1.52 -11.38 12.31
CA VAL A 260 -1.82 -11.78 10.92
C VAL A 260 -0.85 -12.86 10.42
N LEU A 261 0.43 -12.74 10.73
CA LEU A 261 1.43 -13.77 10.39
C LEU A 261 1.13 -15.09 11.10
N LEU A 262 0.80 -15.06 12.39
CA LEU A 262 0.41 -16.24 13.16
C LEU A 262 -0.87 -16.89 12.61
N LEU A 263 -1.88 -16.11 12.26
CA LEU A 263 -3.12 -16.63 11.65
C LEU A 263 -2.86 -17.23 10.28
N SER A 264 -2.03 -16.58 9.46
CA SER A 264 -1.67 -17.06 8.12
C SER A 264 -0.89 -18.37 8.19
N VAL A 265 0.16 -18.41 9.02
CA VAL A 265 0.99 -19.63 9.22
C VAL A 265 0.17 -20.72 9.91
N GLY A 266 -0.65 -20.36 10.89
CA GLY A 266 -1.56 -21.29 11.56
C GLY A 266 -2.54 -21.92 10.57
N SER A 267 -3.23 -21.11 9.78
CA SER A 267 -4.14 -21.59 8.72
C SER A 267 -3.43 -22.50 7.73
N TRP A 268 -2.18 -22.16 7.35
CA TRP A 268 -1.36 -23.00 6.48
C TRP A 268 -1.03 -24.36 7.12
N VAL A 269 -0.52 -24.34 8.36
CA VAL A 269 -0.05 -25.55 9.08
C VAL A 269 -1.22 -26.47 9.44
N PHE A 270 -2.34 -25.92 9.88
CA PHE A 270 -3.48 -26.72 10.36
C PHE A 270 -4.45 -27.11 9.24
N HIS A 271 -4.52 -26.36 8.14
CA HIS A 271 -5.54 -26.57 7.12
C HIS A 271 -4.96 -26.60 5.70
N ALA A 272 -4.42 -25.48 5.20
CA ALA A 272 -4.17 -25.32 3.77
C ALA A 272 -3.10 -26.27 3.21
N ARG A 273 -2.07 -26.66 3.97
CA ARG A 273 -1.01 -27.57 3.51
C ARG A 273 -1.51 -28.97 3.11
N PHE A 274 -2.70 -29.36 3.57
CA PHE A 274 -3.25 -30.70 3.33
C PHE A 274 -4.09 -30.79 2.04
N TRP A 275 -4.56 -29.65 1.51
CA TRP A 275 -5.49 -29.64 0.38
C TRP A 275 -5.12 -28.65 -0.74
N PHE A 276 -4.30 -27.63 -0.46
CA PHE A 276 -3.92 -26.63 -1.46
C PHE A 276 -2.84 -27.18 -2.40
N LYS A 277 -3.19 -27.38 -3.68
CA LYS A 277 -2.30 -27.97 -4.70
C LYS A 277 -1.53 -26.94 -5.54
N GLY A 278 -1.69 -25.64 -5.24
CA GLY A 278 -1.07 -24.55 -6.00
C GLY A 278 -1.96 -24.02 -7.13
N PRO A 279 -1.48 -23.01 -7.88
CA PRO A 279 -2.24 -22.39 -8.97
C PRO A 279 -2.45 -23.37 -10.12
N ILE A 280 -3.65 -23.37 -10.69
CA ILE A 280 -3.99 -24.22 -11.84
C ILE A 280 -3.35 -23.59 -13.09
N VAL A 281 -2.41 -24.30 -13.72
CA VAL A 281 -1.71 -23.82 -14.92
C VAL A 281 -2.58 -24.07 -16.16
N ASN A 282 -3.13 -23.03 -16.76
CA ASN A 282 -3.97 -23.12 -17.97
C ASN A 282 -3.16 -23.10 -19.28
N VAL A 283 -1.93 -23.62 -19.31
CA VAL A 283 -1.02 -23.43 -20.47
C VAL A 283 -1.07 -24.60 -21.48
N ASP A 284 -1.76 -25.70 -21.18
CA ASP A 284 -1.83 -26.86 -22.10
C ASP A 284 -3.23 -27.04 -22.69
N THR A 285 -3.60 -26.22 -23.67
CA THR A 285 -4.62 -26.60 -24.68
C THR A 285 -4.57 -25.69 -25.92
N TYR A 286 -3.48 -25.76 -26.69
CA TYR A 286 -3.49 -25.47 -28.14
C TYR A 286 -2.45 -26.34 -28.85
#